data_AF-A0A180G028-F1
#
_entry.id   AF-A0A180G028-F1
#
_cell.length_a   1.000
_cell.length_b   1.000
_cell.length_c   1.000
_cell.angle_alpha   90.00
_cell.angle_beta   90.00
_cell.angle_gamma   90.00
#
_symmetry.space_group_name_H-M   'P 1'
#
loop_
_entity.id
_entity.type
_entity.pdbx_description
1 polymer ?
#
loop_
_entity_poly.entity_id
_entity_poly.type
_entity_poly.pdbx_seq_one_letter_code
_entity_poly.pdbx_strand_id
1 'polypeptide(L)'
;MSKDTKEVSPTHTSINLGSQAPASTARLPILKAPGLDSNYLNWKKVVLCVLKSAKVNHVLTTTPANLRPAAWDEDNDLVCAVLVQIVDEANLCHLADEDNAAKIWDGLSCAHQDSLTGGRVYWIRKLVNARMEGDDIHSHIESLANLYKRLNALVTPTKPLTPNDVHTAALLSSIPPDWLHCVSALMNQEGVKTVW
;
A
#
# COMPACT_ATOMS: atom_id res chain seq x y z
N MET A 1 13.52 -23.18 32.46
CA MET A 1 13.79 -22.06 31.53
C MET A 1 13.20 -22.44 30.17
N SER A 2 12.06 -21.85 29.79
CA SER A 2 11.42 -22.14 28.51
C SER A 2 12.11 -21.30 27.43
N LYS A 3 12.60 -21.93 26.35
CA LYS A 3 13.08 -21.23 25.17
C LYS A 3 11.86 -20.79 24.37
N ASP A 4 11.55 -19.50 24.40
CA ASP A 4 10.67 -18.89 23.40
C ASP A 4 11.33 -19.04 22.04
N THR A 5 10.85 -20.02 21.27
CA THR A 5 11.20 -20.15 19.86
C THR A 5 10.32 -19.14 19.14
N LYS A 6 10.84 -17.93 18.92
CA LYS A 6 10.18 -16.92 18.08
C LYS A 6 9.99 -17.54 16.70
N GLU A 7 8.76 -17.94 16.38
CA GLU A 7 8.39 -18.45 15.08
C GLU A 7 8.66 -17.34 14.05
N VAL A 8 9.63 -17.57 13.17
CA VAL A 8 10.01 -16.58 12.15
C VAL A 8 9.02 -16.72 11.02
N SER A 9 8.04 -15.82 10.94
CA SER A 9 7.12 -15.76 9.80
C SER A 9 7.89 -15.62 8.50
N PRO A 10 7.49 -16.33 7.44
CA PRO A 10 8.18 -16.28 6.16
C PRO A 10 8.14 -14.85 5.59
N THR A 11 9.28 -14.38 5.07
CA THR A 11 9.41 -13.04 4.46
C THR A 11 9.24 -13.09 2.93
N HIS A 12 9.31 -14.28 2.35
CA HIS A 12 9.29 -14.49 0.90
C HIS A 12 8.59 -15.78 0.50
N THR A 13 7.96 -15.77 -0.67
CA THR A 13 7.33 -16.93 -1.33
C THR A 13 7.97 -17.16 -2.69
N SER A 14 8.19 -18.43 -3.05
CA SER A 14 8.67 -18.84 -4.36
C SER A 14 7.49 -19.09 -5.29
N ILE A 15 7.45 -18.41 -6.43
CA ILE A 15 6.34 -18.51 -7.39
C ILE A 15 6.87 -18.85 -8.77
N ASN A 16 6.21 -19.81 -9.42
CA ASN A 16 6.45 -20.16 -10.81
C ASN A 16 5.49 -19.37 -11.70
N LEU A 17 6.02 -18.50 -12.56
CA LEU A 17 5.24 -17.68 -13.49
C LEU A 17 5.28 -18.20 -14.95
N GLY A 18 5.82 -19.40 -15.20
CA GLY A 18 5.99 -19.93 -16.56
C GLY A 18 5.09 -21.11 -16.91
N SER A 19 4.35 -21.01 -18.01
CA SER A 19 3.64 -22.14 -18.64
C SER A 19 4.49 -22.86 -19.71
N GLN A 20 5.58 -22.25 -20.23
CA GLN A 20 6.50 -22.88 -21.18
C GLN A 20 7.93 -22.31 -21.00
N ALA A 21 8.96 -23.18 -20.93
CA ALA A 21 10.38 -22.94 -20.57
C ALA A 21 10.69 -23.04 -19.05
N PRO A 22 11.93 -23.42 -18.62
CA PRO A 22 12.18 -23.86 -17.25
C PRO A 22 11.79 -22.75 -16.28
N ALA A 23 10.83 -23.08 -15.43
CA ALA A 23 10.20 -22.24 -14.42
C ALA A 23 11.21 -21.29 -13.76
N SER A 24 11.21 -20.03 -14.19
CA SER A 24 11.96 -18.99 -13.50
C SER A 24 11.24 -18.74 -12.18
N THR A 25 11.69 -19.42 -11.13
CA THR A 25 11.11 -19.32 -9.80
C THR A 25 11.47 -17.96 -9.22
N ALA A 26 10.52 -17.04 -9.21
CA ALA A 26 10.72 -15.72 -8.64
C ALA A 26 10.48 -15.77 -7.13
N ARG A 27 11.46 -15.30 -6.34
CA ARG A 27 11.32 -15.13 -4.90
C ARG A 27 10.68 -13.78 -4.61
N LEU A 28 9.37 -13.78 -4.41
CA LEU A 28 8.58 -12.57 -4.16
C LEU A 28 8.49 -12.28 -2.66
N PRO A 29 8.61 -11.01 -2.22
CA PRO A 29 8.41 -10.65 -0.83
C PRO A 29 6.94 -10.82 -0.43
N ILE A 30 6.69 -11.20 0.82
CA ILE A 30 5.33 -11.19 1.38
C ILE A 30 4.99 -9.76 1.80
N LEU A 31 3.81 -9.27 1.41
CA LEU A 31 3.28 -7.97 1.81
C LEU A 31 2.85 -8.04 3.28
N LYS A 32 3.53 -7.29 4.13
CA LYS A 32 3.18 -7.15 5.56
C LYS A 32 1.85 -6.41 5.71
N ALA A 33 1.28 -6.41 6.91
CA ALA A 33 0.09 -5.64 7.23
C ALA A 33 0.24 -4.13 6.90
N PRO A 34 -0.87 -3.42 6.61
CA PRO A 34 -0.87 -1.97 6.45
C PRO A 34 -0.39 -1.26 7.72
N GLY A 35 0.19 -0.07 7.57
CA GLY A 35 0.71 0.72 8.69
C GLY A 35 2.18 1.13 8.56
N LEU A 36 2.80 1.54 9.66
CA LEU A 36 4.15 2.14 9.70
C LEU A 36 5.26 1.18 9.28
N ASP A 37 5.06 -0.12 9.49
CA ASP A 37 6.03 -1.17 9.14
C ASP A 37 5.73 -1.88 7.82
N SER A 38 4.68 -1.42 7.11
CA SER A 38 4.33 -1.89 5.77
C SER A 38 5.54 -1.79 4.83
N ASN A 39 5.86 -2.90 4.16
CA ASN A 39 6.88 -2.99 3.12
C ASN A 39 6.34 -2.68 1.71
N TYR A 40 5.09 -2.22 1.59
CA TYR A 40 4.36 -2.08 0.33
C TYR A 40 5.14 -1.35 -0.77
N LEU A 41 5.85 -0.26 -0.46
CA LEU A 41 6.62 0.48 -1.47
C LEU A 41 7.71 -0.35 -2.15
N ASN A 42 8.38 -1.21 -1.38
CA ASN A 42 9.40 -2.11 -1.91
C ASN A 42 8.73 -3.32 -2.57
N TRP A 43 7.71 -3.90 -1.92
CA TRP A 43 6.91 -5.00 -2.44
C TRP A 43 6.35 -4.70 -3.83
N LYS A 44 5.68 -3.55 -3.98
CA LYS A 44 5.09 -3.07 -5.25
C LYS A 44 6.11 -3.01 -6.37
N LYS A 45 7.30 -2.47 -6.08
CA LYS A 45 8.40 -2.38 -7.07
C LYS A 45 8.86 -3.75 -7.53
N VAL A 46 9.06 -4.69 -6.61
CA VAL A 46 9.52 -6.05 -6.92
C VAL A 46 8.46 -6.81 -7.71
N VAL A 47 7.21 -6.79 -7.25
CA VAL A 47 6.10 -7.49 -7.91
C VAL A 47 5.88 -6.95 -9.33
N LEU A 48 5.83 -5.62 -9.51
CA LEU A 48 5.71 -5.03 -10.84
C LEU A 48 6.86 -5.43 -11.77
N CYS A 49 8.09 -5.51 -11.25
CA CYS A 49 9.24 -5.94 -12.05
C CYS A 49 9.06 -7.38 -12.55
N VAL A 50 8.70 -8.30 -11.65
CA VAL A 50 8.50 -9.72 -11.98
C VAL A 50 7.34 -9.91 -12.96
N LEU A 51 6.20 -9.26 -12.73
CA LEU A 51 5.04 -9.36 -13.63
C LEU A 51 5.32 -8.75 -15.01
N LYS A 52 6.13 -7.68 -15.09
CA LYS A 52 6.59 -7.11 -16.36
C LYS A 52 7.53 -8.06 -17.10
N SER A 53 8.47 -8.68 -16.40
CA SER A 53 9.36 -9.68 -17.00
C SER A 53 8.59 -10.89 -17.53
N ALA A 54 7.53 -11.30 -16.84
CA ALA A 54 6.62 -12.37 -17.27
C ALA A 54 5.60 -11.92 -18.33
N LYS A 55 5.54 -10.62 -18.67
CA LYS A 55 4.60 -10.01 -19.64
C LYS A 55 3.11 -10.08 -19.25
N VAL A 56 2.81 -10.41 -18.00
CA VAL A 56 1.44 -10.51 -17.48
C VAL A 56 0.97 -9.24 -16.76
N ASN A 57 1.81 -8.22 -16.61
CA ASN A 57 1.47 -6.99 -15.85
C ASN A 57 0.30 -6.17 -16.43
N HIS A 58 -0.20 -6.50 -17.62
CA HIS A 58 -1.29 -5.79 -18.28
C HIS A 58 -2.65 -6.04 -17.59
N VAL A 59 -2.81 -7.15 -16.86
CA VAL A 59 -4.04 -7.43 -16.10
C VAL A 59 -4.17 -6.61 -14.82
N LEU A 60 -3.12 -5.89 -14.40
CA LEU A 60 -3.17 -4.96 -13.26
C LEU A 60 -3.90 -3.65 -13.58
N THR A 61 -4.27 -3.43 -14.85
CA THR A 61 -5.04 -2.27 -15.29
C THR A 61 -6.42 -2.69 -15.76
N THR A 62 -7.44 -1.98 -15.29
CA THR A 62 -8.82 -2.20 -15.70
C THR A 62 -8.96 -2.08 -17.22
N THR A 63 -9.30 -3.21 -17.85
CA THR A 63 -9.42 -3.31 -19.31
C THR A 63 -10.86 -3.71 -19.68
N PRO A 64 -11.55 -2.91 -20.50
CA PRO A 64 -12.88 -3.24 -21.02
C PRO A 64 -12.89 -4.61 -21.71
N ALA A 65 -13.96 -5.39 -21.53
CA ALA A 65 -14.03 -6.76 -22.03
C ALA A 65 -13.74 -6.90 -23.54
N ASN A 66 -14.18 -5.92 -24.34
CA ASN A 66 -13.97 -5.89 -25.78
C ASN A 66 -12.54 -5.54 -26.23
N LEU A 67 -11.67 -5.12 -25.31
CA LEU A 67 -10.26 -4.77 -25.58
C LEU A 67 -9.28 -5.80 -24.97
N ARG A 68 -9.79 -6.87 -24.35
CA ARG A 68 -8.97 -7.89 -23.71
C ARG A 68 -8.26 -8.76 -24.75
N PRO A 69 -6.93 -8.98 -24.62
CA PRO A 69 -6.23 -9.99 -25.39
C PRO A 69 -6.79 -11.40 -25.15
N ALA A 70 -6.54 -12.32 -26.07
CA ALA A 70 -7.01 -13.70 -25.95
C ALA A 70 -6.51 -14.43 -24.68
N ALA A 71 -5.32 -14.08 -24.19
CA ALA A 71 -4.72 -14.67 -22.98
C ALA A 71 -5.15 -13.95 -21.68
N TRP A 72 -6.01 -12.92 -21.75
CA TRP A 72 -6.28 -12.05 -20.60
C TRP A 72 -6.85 -12.81 -19.40
N ASP A 73 -7.78 -13.74 -19.61
CA ASP A 73 -8.39 -14.51 -18.52
C ASP A 73 -7.35 -15.43 -17.84
N GLU A 74 -6.52 -16.13 -18.62
CA GLU A 74 -5.44 -16.99 -18.10
C GLU A 74 -4.40 -16.18 -17.32
N ASP A 75 -3.99 -15.02 -17.85
CA ASP A 75 -3.04 -14.13 -17.19
C ASP A 75 -3.65 -13.49 -15.93
N ASN A 76 -4.95 -13.17 -15.96
CA ASN A 76 -5.67 -12.65 -14.81
C ASN A 76 -5.70 -13.68 -13.67
N ASP A 77 -6.10 -14.92 -13.97
CA ASP A 77 -6.17 -15.99 -12.98
C ASP A 77 -4.80 -16.29 -12.37
N LEU A 78 -3.76 -16.33 -13.22
CA LEU A 78 -2.38 -16.47 -12.78
C LEU A 78 -2.01 -15.34 -11.81
N VAL A 79 -2.23 -14.08 -12.18
CA VAL A 79 -1.85 -12.94 -11.34
C VAL A 79 -2.68 -12.87 -10.06
N CYS A 80 -3.98 -13.20 -10.08
CA CYS A 80 -4.80 -13.34 -8.88
C CYS A 80 -4.19 -14.36 -7.91
N ALA A 81 -3.88 -15.57 -8.40
CA ALA A 81 -3.27 -16.61 -7.59
C ALA A 81 -1.90 -16.19 -7.02
N VAL A 82 -1.10 -15.47 -7.81
CA VAL A 82 0.19 -14.93 -7.35
C VAL A 82 0.00 -13.89 -6.25
N LEU A 83 -0.91 -12.93 -6.42
CA LEU A 83 -1.16 -11.86 -5.45
C LEU A 83 -1.62 -12.42 -4.11
N VAL A 84 -2.54 -13.38 -4.10
CA VAL A 84 -3.02 -14.05 -2.87
C VAL A 84 -1.88 -14.75 -2.11
N GLN A 85 -0.89 -15.31 -2.80
CA GLN A 85 0.22 -16.05 -2.18
C GLN A 85 1.34 -15.17 -1.60
N ILE A 86 1.37 -13.89 -1.97
CA ILE A 86 2.44 -12.96 -1.58
C ILE A 86 1.93 -11.84 -0.66
N VAL A 87 0.79 -12.07 0.00
CA VAL A 87 0.25 -11.18 1.02
C VAL A 87 0.14 -11.91 2.36
N ASP A 88 0.37 -11.18 3.43
CA ASP A 88 0.05 -11.64 4.79
C ASP A 88 -1.47 -11.75 4.98
N GLU A 89 -1.90 -12.63 5.89
CA GLU A 89 -3.32 -12.88 6.19
C GLU A 89 -4.09 -11.60 6.53
N ALA A 90 -3.45 -10.64 7.19
CA ALA A 90 -4.04 -9.34 7.54
C ALA A 90 -4.51 -8.54 6.31
N ASN A 91 -4.02 -8.87 5.11
CA ASN A 91 -4.41 -8.21 3.87
C ASN A 91 -5.55 -8.91 3.13
N LEU A 92 -5.90 -10.16 3.48
CA LEU A 92 -6.91 -10.95 2.75
C LEU A 92 -8.30 -10.30 2.77
N CYS A 93 -8.61 -9.52 3.81
CA CYS A 93 -9.86 -8.76 3.88
C CYS A 93 -9.98 -7.70 2.76
N HIS A 94 -8.86 -7.27 2.17
CA HIS A 94 -8.83 -6.32 1.06
C HIS A 94 -8.95 -6.99 -0.32
N LEU A 95 -9.02 -8.33 -0.37
CA LEU A 95 -9.13 -9.14 -1.59
C LEU A 95 -10.55 -9.69 -1.84
N ALA A 96 -11.53 -9.30 -1.00
CA ALA A 96 -12.87 -9.87 -0.88
C ALA A 96 -13.50 -10.35 -2.20
N ASP A 97 -13.69 -11.67 -2.36
CA ASP A 97 -14.33 -12.36 -3.51
C ASP A 97 -13.97 -11.83 -4.92
N GLU A 98 -12.86 -11.08 -5.05
CA GLU A 98 -12.47 -10.50 -6.32
C GLU A 98 -11.66 -11.52 -7.11
N ASP A 99 -12.16 -11.87 -8.29
CA ASP A 99 -11.49 -12.69 -9.29
C ASP A 99 -10.68 -11.84 -10.29
N ASN A 100 -10.50 -10.54 -10.01
CA ASN A 100 -9.88 -9.60 -10.92
C ASN A 100 -8.57 -9.02 -10.37
N ALA A 101 -7.47 -9.28 -11.08
CA ALA A 101 -6.14 -8.87 -10.66
C ALA A 101 -5.99 -7.34 -10.50
N ALA A 102 -6.63 -6.54 -11.36
CA ALA A 102 -6.61 -5.09 -11.25
C ALA A 102 -7.30 -4.61 -9.97
N LYS A 103 -8.44 -5.21 -9.62
CA LYS A 103 -9.16 -4.85 -8.40
C LYS A 103 -8.43 -5.28 -7.13
N ILE A 104 -7.85 -6.48 -7.09
CA ILE A 104 -6.98 -6.91 -5.98
C ILE A 104 -5.82 -5.92 -5.82
N TRP A 105 -5.16 -5.58 -6.94
CA TRP A 105 -4.05 -4.65 -6.95
C TRP A 105 -4.44 -3.26 -6.45
N ASP A 106 -5.59 -2.75 -6.86
CA ASP A 106 -6.14 -1.46 -6.41
C ASP A 106 -6.53 -1.50 -4.93
N GLY A 107 -7.16 -2.58 -4.46
CA GLY A 107 -7.50 -2.78 -3.04
C GLY A 107 -6.26 -2.77 -2.14
N LEU A 108 -5.22 -3.53 -2.50
CA LEU A 108 -3.92 -3.49 -1.83
C LEU A 108 -3.26 -2.11 -1.91
N SER A 109 -3.36 -1.45 -3.06
CA SER A 109 -2.82 -0.09 -3.21
C SER A 109 -3.53 0.90 -2.29
N CYS A 110 -4.85 0.85 -2.18
CA CYS A 110 -5.64 1.71 -1.31
C CYS A 110 -5.36 1.43 0.17
N ALA A 111 -5.29 0.17 0.58
CA ALA A 111 -5.01 -0.21 1.97
C ALA A 111 -3.65 0.29 2.47
N HIS A 112 -2.62 0.26 1.61
CA HIS A 112 -1.26 0.64 1.99
C HIS A 112 -0.86 2.07 1.61
N GLN A 113 -1.54 2.67 0.63
CA GLN A 113 -1.26 3.98 0.06
C GLN A 113 -2.56 4.72 -0.24
N ASP A 114 -3.30 5.07 0.80
CA ASP A 114 -4.45 5.96 0.66
C ASP A 114 -3.99 7.33 0.10
N SER A 115 -4.21 7.52 -1.19
CA SER A 115 -3.89 8.75 -1.92
C SER A 115 -5.02 9.78 -1.89
N LEU A 116 -6.10 9.50 -1.16
CA LEU A 116 -7.15 10.48 -0.91
C LEU A 116 -6.62 11.62 -0.05
N THR A 117 -7.41 12.69 0.05
CA THR A 117 -7.09 13.84 0.92
C THR A 117 -6.86 13.40 2.36
N GLY A 118 -7.65 12.43 2.85
CA GLY A 118 -7.48 11.81 4.18
C GLY A 118 -6.07 11.27 4.42
N GLY A 119 -5.62 10.34 3.59
CA GLY A 119 -4.28 9.78 3.67
C GLY A 119 -3.16 10.81 3.56
N ARG A 120 -3.24 11.79 2.64
CA ARG A 120 -2.22 12.86 2.55
C ARG A 120 -2.18 13.69 3.85
N VAL A 121 -3.33 14.13 4.34
CA VAL A 121 -3.43 14.91 5.59
C VAL A 121 -2.92 14.12 6.79
N TYR A 122 -3.23 12.82 6.87
CA TYR A 122 -2.72 11.93 7.90
C TYR A 122 -1.18 11.91 7.93
N TRP A 123 -0.53 11.73 6.77
CA TRP A 123 0.94 11.69 6.70
C TRP A 123 1.59 13.05 6.94
N ILE A 124 0.97 14.16 6.52
CA ILE A 124 1.43 15.52 6.88
C ILE A 124 1.41 15.69 8.39
N ARG A 125 0.28 15.35 9.04
CA ARG A 125 0.12 15.44 10.50
C ARG A 125 1.16 14.59 11.22
N LYS A 126 1.38 13.36 10.77
CA LYS A 126 2.41 12.47 11.35
C LYS A 126 3.82 13.04 11.19
N LEU A 127 4.15 13.57 10.01
CA LEU A 127 5.48 14.13 9.73
C LEU A 127 5.76 15.40 10.56
N VAL A 128 4.85 16.37 10.56
CA VAL A 128 5.07 17.68 11.20
C VAL A 128 4.98 17.60 12.73
N ASN A 129 4.19 16.67 13.27
CA ASN A 129 4.07 16.48 14.71
C ASN A 129 5.04 15.43 15.28
N ALA A 130 5.86 14.79 14.45
CA ALA A 130 6.91 13.92 14.95
C ALA A 130 7.83 14.72 15.88
N ARG A 131 8.12 14.16 17.05
CA ARG A 131 9.06 14.70 18.02
C ARG A 131 10.10 13.64 18.32
N MET A 132 11.32 14.07 18.64
CA MET A 132 12.35 13.16 19.11
C MET A 132 11.94 12.66 20.50
N GLU A 133 11.88 11.35 20.66
CA GLU A 133 11.71 10.69 21.94
C GLU A 133 13.06 10.08 22.34
N GLY A 134 13.49 10.29 23.58
CA GLY A 134 14.82 9.86 24.03
C GLY A 134 15.97 10.71 23.46
N ASP A 135 17.14 10.10 23.32
CA ASP A 135 18.41 10.76 22.99
C ASP A 135 19.04 10.29 21.66
N ASP A 136 18.42 9.35 20.95
CA ASP A 136 18.92 8.88 19.66
C ASP A 136 18.39 9.70 18.48
N ILE A 137 19.18 10.72 18.11
CA ILE A 137 18.90 11.57 16.95
C ILE A 137 18.93 10.82 15.61
N HIS A 138 19.73 9.76 15.48
CA HIS A 138 19.83 9.02 14.21
C HIS A 138 18.54 8.26 13.95
N SER A 139 18.04 7.54 14.96
CA SER A 139 16.73 6.88 14.89
C SER A 139 15.60 7.88 14.59
N HIS A 140 15.64 9.07 15.17
CA HIS A 140 14.64 10.11 14.87
C HIS A 140 14.71 10.60 13.41
N ILE A 141 15.91 10.83 12.88
CA ILE A 141 16.11 11.23 11.47
C ILE A 141 15.62 10.13 10.52
N GLU A 142 15.92 8.86 10.80
CA GLU A 142 15.45 7.73 9.99
C GLU A 142 13.91 7.63 10.00
N SER A 143 13.30 7.82 11.16
CA SER A 143 11.83 7.87 11.31
C SER A 143 11.21 8.99 10.48
N LEU A 144 11.75 10.22 10.56
CA LEU A 144 11.31 11.35 9.74
C LEU A 144 11.47 11.08 8.24
N ALA A 145 12.59 10.48 7.83
CA ALA A 145 12.83 10.10 6.44
C ALA A 145 11.79 9.07 5.94
N ASN A 146 11.39 8.11 6.78
CA ASN A 146 10.35 7.14 6.45
C ASN A 146 8.97 7.81 6.30
N LEU A 147 8.61 8.72 7.22
CA LEU A 147 7.37 9.49 7.12
C LEU A 147 7.33 10.35 5.85
N TYR A 148 8.43 11.04 5.53
CA TYR A 148 8.57 11.80 4.27
C TYR A 148 8.41 10.91 3.05
N LYS A 149 9.10 9.76 3.02
CA LYS A 149 9.00 8.79 1.91
C LYS A 149 7.57 8.33 1.67
N ARG A 150 6.78 8.14 2.73
CA ARG A 150 5.37 7.75 2.66
C ARG A 150 4.48 8.88 2.13
N LEU A 151 4.64 10.10 2.65
CA LEU A 151 3.93 11.26 2.12
C LEU A 151 4.24 11.49 0.63
N ASN A 152 5.53 11.47 0.27
CA ASN A 152 5.98 11.68 -1.09
C ASN A 152 5.43 10.63 -2.07
N ALA A 153 5.17 9.40 -1.62
CA ALA A 153 4.57 8.37 -2.45
C ALA A 153 3.10 8.65 -2.82
N LEU A 154 2.41 9.51 -2.07
CA LEU A 154 1.00 9.89 -2.32
C LEU A 154 0.87 11.14 -3.19
N VAL A 155 1.95 11.91 -3.34
CA VAL A 155 1.95 13.13 -4.14
C VAL A 155 2.30 12.77 -5.58
N THR A 156 1.33 12.95 -6.48
CA THR A 156 1.51 12.70 -7.92
C THR A 156 1.18 13.96 -8.72
N PRO A 157 1.56 14.06 -10.00
CA PRO A 157 1.17 15.19 -10.84
C PRO A 157 -0.36 15.39 -10.91
N THR A 158 -1.13 14.30 -10.84
CA THR A 158 -2.59 14.32 -10.87
C THR A 158 -3.22 14.54 -9.50
N LYS A 159 -2.47 14.30 -8.42
CA LYS A 159 -2.88 14.51 -7.02
C LYS A 159 -1.76 15.24 -6.27
N PRO A 160 -1.50 16.52 -6.57
CA PRO A 160 -0.45 17.28 -5.92
C PRO A 160 -0.82 17.57 -4.45
N LEU A 161 0.18 17.95 -3.66
CA LEU A 161 -0.07 18.53 -2.34
C LEU A 161 -0.62 19.95 -2.52
N THR A 162 -1.74 20.24 -1.87
CA THR A 162 -2.43 21.54 -1.97
C THR A 162 -2.32 22.34 -0.67
N PRO A 163 -2.47 23.68 -0.71
CA PRO A 163 -2.59 24.49 0.50
C PRO A 163 -3.74 24.04 1.41
N ASN A 164 -4.83 23.51 0.84
CA ASN A 164 -5.96 22.97 1.60
C ASN A 164 -5.58 21.72 2.42
N ASP A 165 -4.74 20.83 1.86
CA ASP A 165 -4.23 19.67 2.61
C ASP A 165 -3.42 20.13 3.83
N VAL A 166 -2.57 21.15 3.66
CA VAL A 166 -1.76 21.71 4.75
C VAL A 166 -2.64 22.40 5.80
N HIS A 167 -3.60 23.22 5.37
CA HIS A 167 -4.55 23.89 6.27
C HIS A 167 -5.36 22.87 7.08
N THR A 168 -5.88 21.84 6.42
CA THR A 168 -6.63 20.76 7.08
C THR A 168 -5.75 20.01 8.06
N ALA A 169 -4.51 19.68 7.70
CA ALA A 169 -3.58 19.02 8.62
C ALA A 169 -3.26 19.88 9.84
N ALA A 170 -3.06 21.18 9.67
CA ALA A 170 -2.82 22.11 10.76
C ALA A 170 -4.04 22.23 11.69
N LEU A 171 -5.23 22.39 11.12
CA LEU A 171 -6.48 22.43 11.87
C LEU A 171 -6.70 21.14 12.67
N LEU A 172 -6.54 19.97 12.04
CA LEU A 172 -6.72 18.70 12.73
C LEU A 172 -5.63 18.42 13.78
N SER A 173 -4.45 19.01 13.63
CA SER A 173 -3.36 18.91 14.60
C SER A 173 -3.59 19.80 15.83
N SER A 174 -4.38 20.87 15.72
CA SER A 174 -4.69 21.76 16.84
C SER A 174 -5.84 21.27 17.72
N ILE A 175 -6.58 20.25 17.27
CA ILE A 175 -7.67 19.64 18.02
C ILE A 175 -7.11 18.70 19.10
N PRO A 176 -7.64 18.72 20.34
CA PRO A 176 -7.23 17.80 21.41
C PRO A 176 -7.36 16.31 21.03
N PRO A 177 -6.52 15.43 21.61
CA PRO A 177 -6.58 13.99 21.34
C PRO A 177 -7.96 13.35 21.54
N ASP A 178 -8.74 13.85 22.50
CA ASP A 178 -10.06 13.33 22.87
C ASP A 178 -11.13 13.46 21.77
N TRP A 179 -10.82 14.20 20.70
CA TRP A 179 -11.71 14.40 19.54
C TRP A 179 -11.30 13.57 18.32
N LEU A 180 -10.25 12.73 18.41
CA LEU A 180 -9.74 11.96 17.25
C LEU A 180 -10.81 11.08 16.60
N HIS A 181 -11.76 10.57 17.37
CA HIS A 181 -12.86 9.73 16.88
C HIS A 181 -13.76 10.51 15.90
N CYS A 182 -14.04 11.78 16.21
CA CYS A 182 -14.82 12.69 15.36
C CYS A 182 -14.04 13.06 14.08
N VAL A 183 -12.73 13.29 14.23
CA VAL A 183 -11.84 13.60 13.09
C VAL A 183 -11.78 12.42 12.11
N SER A 184 -11.63 11.19 12.59
CA SER A 184 -11.60 10.00 11.73
C SER A 184 -12.90 9.81 10.95
N ALA A 185 -14.06 10.07 11.57
CA ALA A 185 -15.35 9.97 10.91
C ALA A 185 -15.53 11.02 9.80
N LEU A 186 -15.02 12.24 10.02
CA LEU A 186 -15.07 13.33 9.04
C LEU A 186 -14.16 13.06 7.82
N MET A 187 -12.99 12.48 8.04
CA MET A 187 -12.00 12.25 6.98
C MET A 187 -12.34 11.09 6.04
N ASN A 188 -13.26 10.21 6.43
CA ASN A 188 -13.71 9.06 5.64
C ASN A 188 -14.93 9.38 4.74
N GLN A 189 -15.35 10.64 4.62
CA GLN A 189 -16.42 11.02 3.71
C GLN A 189 -15.87 11.32 2.30
N GLU A 190 -16.30 10.55 1.31
CA GLU A 190 -15.98 10.81 -0.09
C GLU A 190 -16.63 12.10 -0.58
N GLY A 191 -15.86 12.95 -1.26
CA GLY A 191 -16.42 14.06 -2.03
C GLY A 191 -16.94 15.27 -1.24
N VAL A 192 -16.57 15.43 0.04
CA VAL A 192 -16.89 16.65 0.78
C VAL A 192 -16.19 17.82 0.10
N LYS A 193 -16.95 18.60 -0.68
CA LYS A 193 -16.56 19.95 -1.08
C LYS A 193 -16.45 20.75 0.21
N THR A 194 -15.24 20.90 0.71
CA THR A 194 -14.95 21.90 1.74
C THR A 194 -15.07 23.27 1.09
N VAL A 195 -16.31 23.74 0.94
CA VAL A 195 -16.60 25.15 0.79
C VAL A 195 -16.48 25.72 2.19
N TRP A 196 -15.31 26.29 2.48
CA TRP A 196 -15.13 27.23 3.57
C TRP A 196 -15.02 28.61 2.95
#